data_AF-A0A653BT45-F1
#
_entry.id   AF-A0A653BT45-F1
#
_cell.length_a   1.000
_cell.length_b   1.000
_cell.length_c   1.000
_cell.angle_alpha   90.00
_cell.angle_beta   90.00
_cell.angle_gamma   90.00
#
_symmetry.space_group_name_H-M   'P 1'
#
loop_
_entity.id
_entity.type
_entity.pdbx_description
1 polymer ?
#
loop_
_entity_poly.entity_id
_entity_poly.type
_entity_poly.pdbx_seq_one_letter_code
_entity_poly.pdbx_strand_id
1 'polypeptide(L)'
;MSIKQNFNMFRHRGPEEWWSHNATIEDWFDEMIGQANILHRFASIRMEQIRGLRAPFLRVGWNRQFLMMKEFGFVYDSSIVVPFSNPPLWPYSLEYRIPHNCSENDQLCPTRSYPGLWELPINQLKANNYSCVTIDSCPNIVSPNDVYKLLMHNFKRHYLSNRAPFGLFFHARWFKNPDFLIAFQKFVKEVLENPDVWFVTNWQALQWIKHARTLNELNSFEPWKCVRKIAKSERACNSPNTCKVYSRVFQQDRYLTTCAKCPAKYPWIRNEFGLD
;
A
#
# COMPACT_ATOMS: atom_id res chain seq x y z
N MET A 1 -0.60 9.53 -13.53
CA MET A 1 -0.85 8.84 -12.24
C MET A 1 0.39 8.02 -11.90
N SER A 2 1.28 8.52 -11.05
CA SER A 2 2.48 7.79 -10.62
C SER A 2 2.06 6.95 -9.42
N ILE A 3 1.84 5.65 -9.66
CA ILE A 3 1.49 4.68 -8.62
C ILE A 3 2.70 4.61 -7.68
N LYS A 4 2.65 5.35 -6.56
CA LYS A 4 3.54 5.09 -5.42
C LYS A 4 3.06 3.78 -4.82
N GLN A 5 3.74 2.69 -5.19
CA GLN A 5 3.39 1.33 -4.77
C GLN A 5 3.37 1.25 -3.25
N ASN A 6 2.30 0.68 -2.70
CA ASN A 6 2.35 0.07 -1.38
C ASN A 6 3.27 -1.15 -1.50
N PHE A 7 4.21 -1.28 -0.56
CA PHE A 7 5.21 -2.35 -0.53
C PHE A 7 4.54 -3.70 -0.39
N ASN A 8 4.77 -4.60 -1.34
CA ASN A 8 4.37 -6.00 -1.28
C ASN A 8 5.62 -6.86 -1.43
N MET A 9 6.02 -7.47 -0.31
CA MET A 9 7.23 -8.25 -0.04
C MET A 9 7.64 -9.32 -1.09
N PHE A 10 8.94 -9.70 -1.12
CA PHE A 10 9.56 -10.53 -2.17
C PHE A 10 8.98 -11.92 -2.34
N ARG A 11 8.98 -12.71 -1.26
CA ARG A 11 8.59 -14.12 -1.36
C ARG A 11 7.10 -14.26 -1.55
N HIS A 12 6.33 -13.28 -1.06
CA HIS A 12 4.89 -13.44 -0.82
C HIS A 12 4.63 -14.82 -0.16
N ARG A 13 5.49 -15.15 0.82
CA ARG A 13 5.72 -16.49 1.35
C ARG A 13 4.40 -17.09 1.82
N GLY A 14 4.11 -18.30 1.36
CA GLY A 14 3.12 -19.17 1.97
C GLY A 14 3.76 -20.07 3.04
N PRO A 15 2.96 -20.62 3.97
CA PRO A 15 1.53 -20.34 4.17
C PRO A 15 1.31 -18.95 4.78
N GLU A 16 0.10 -18.40 4.65
CA GLU A 16 -0.20 -17.01 5.05
C GLU A 16 0.03 -16.79 6.56
N GLU A 17 -0.32 -17.78 7.39
CA GLU A 17 -0.21 -17.70 8.85
C GLU A 17 1.23 -17.55 9.33
N TRP A 18 2.21 -17.92 8.49
CA TRP A 18 3.63 -17.77 8.80
C TRP A 18 3.98 -16.30 9.11
N TRP A 19 3.37 -15.34 8.41
CA TRP A 19 3.60 -13.91 8.63
C TRP A 19 3.18 -13.44 10.01
N SER A 20 2.03 -13.92 10.49
CA SER A 20 1.50 -13.53 11.79
C SER A 20 2.25 -14.21 12.95
N HIS A 21 2.55 -15.50 12.81
CA HIS A 21 2.97 -16.32 13.96
C HIS A 21 4.47 -16.65 13.97
N ASN A 22 5.07 -16.86 12.81
CA ASN A 22 6.40 -17.47 12.70
C ASN A 22 7.48 -16.50 12.24
N ALA A 23 7.14 -15.48 11.45
CA ALA A 23 8.10 -14.50 10.97
C ALA A 23 8.81 -13.81 12.15
N THR A 24 10.14 -13.84 12.15
CA THR A 24 10.96 -13.13 13.13
C THR A 24 11.13 -11.66 12.74
N ILE A 25 11.75 -10.86 13.60
CA ILE A 25 12.10 -9.47 13.26
C ILE A 25 13.11 -9.47 12.10
N GLU A 26 14.08 -10.40 12.09
CA GLU A 26 15.02 -10.54 10.98
C GLU A 26 14.30 -10.92 9.67
N ASP A 27 13.29 -11.79 9.72
CA ASP A 27 12.48 -12.11 8.53
C ASP A 27 11.77 -10.87 7.98
N TRP A 28 11.13 -10.07 8.85
CA TRP A 28 10.49 -8.81 8.45
C TRP A 28 11.51 -7.83 7.87
N PHE A 29 12.70 -7.75 8.45
CA PHE A 29 13.80 -6.89 7.98
C PHE A 29 14.30 -7.33 6.60
N ASP A 30 14.73 -8.58 6.48
CA ASP A 30 15.31 -9.17 5.27
C ASP A 30 14.37 -8.98 4.06
N GLU A 31 13.08 -9.07 4.32
CA GLU A 31 12.07 -8.92 3.30
C GLU A 31 11.75 -7.46 2.96
N MET A 32 11.46 -6.63 3.96
CA MET A 32 10.95 -5.28 3.73
C MET A 32 12.07 -4.31 3.36
N ILE A 33 13.22 -4.41 4.04
CA ILE A 33 14.40 -3.60 3.74
C ILE A 33 15.12 -4.13 2.51
N GLY A 34 15.18 -5.44 2.32
CA GLY A 34 15.66 -5.98 1.05
C GLY A 34 14.86 -5.38 -0.12
N GLN A 35 13.52 -5.28 -0.01
CA GLN A 35 12.68 -4.75 -1.09
C GLN A 35 12.94 -3.26 -1.30
N ALA A 36 13.12 -2.53 -0.22
CA ALA A 36 13.49 -1.13 -0.27
C ALA A 36 14.85 -0.94 -0.99
N ASN A 37 15.84 -1.78 -0.69
CA ASN A 37 17.16 -1.78 -1.34
C ASN A 37 17.07 -2.11 -2.84
N ILE A 38 16.25 -3.09 -3.23
CA ILE A 38 16.04 -3.43 -4.64
C ILE A 38 15.40 -2.28 -5.41
N LEU A 39 14.36 -1.65 -4.86
CA LEU A 39 13.73 -0.48 -5.48
C LEU A 39 14.70 0.71 -5.55
N HIS A 40 15.47 0.93 -4.49
CA HIS A 40 16.48 1.97 -4.47
C HIS A 40 17.52 1.76 -5.57
N ARG A 41 18.04 0.54 -5.69
CA ARG A 41 19.11 0.20 -6.64
C ARG A 41 18.63 0.12 -8.08
N PHE A 42 17.52 -0.57 -8.33
CA PHE A 42 17.10 -0.96 -9.68
C PHE A 42 15.94 -0.11 -10.24
N ALA A 43 15.26 0.68 -9.40
CA ALA A 43 14.28 1.67 -9.84
C ALA A 43 14.72 3.12 -9.60
N SER A 44 15.95 3.34 -9.10
CA SER A 44 16.51 4.66 -8.78
C SER A 44 15.61 5.49 -7.85
N ILE A 45 14.91 4.84 -6.93
CA ILE A 45 14.04 5.50 -5.95
C ILE A 45 14.87 5.86 -4.72
N ARG A 46 14.83 7.11 -4.27
CA ARG A 46 15.52 7.49 -3.03
C ARG A 46 14.94 6.76 -1.82
N MET A 47 15.79 6.28 -0.92
CA MET A 47 15.36 5.46 0.21
C MET A 47 14.35 6.20 1.10
N GLU A 48 14.53 7.50 1.30
CA GLU A 48 13.58 8.31 2.08
C GLU A 48 12.20 8.45 1.43
N GLN A 49 12.02 8.10 0.14
CA GLN A 49 10.71 8.08 -0.51
C GLN A 49 9.93 6.79 -0.24
N ILE A 50 10.60 5.77 0.29
CA ILE A 50 10.06 4.48 0.70
C ILE A 50 9.67 4.60 2.17
N ARG A 51 8.39 4.83 2.44
CA ARG A 51 7.89 5.18 3.79
C ARG A 51 6.78 4.28 4.31
N GLY A 52 6.16 3.51 3.44
CA GLY A 52 4.96 2.74 3.73
C GLY A 52 5.21 1.26 3.60
N LEU A 53 4.51 0.49 4.41
CA LEU A 53 4.51 -0.97 4.37
C LEU A 53 3.09 -1.51 4.19
N ARG A 54 2.97 -2.64 3.48
CA ARG A 54 1.79 -3.50 3.51
C ARG A 54 2.20 -4.96 3.60
N ALA A 55 1.69 -5.67 4.59
CA ALA A 55 1.91 -7.08 4.77
C ALA A 55 1.20 -7.89 3.66
N PRO A 56 1.85 -8.89 3.05
CA PRO A 56 1.22 -9.85 2.17
C PRO A 56 0.06 -10.53 2.85
N PHE A 57 -0.97 -10.81 2.05
CA PHE A 57 -2.22 -11.39 2.53
C PHE A 57 -2.89 -10.59 3.66
N LEU A 58 -2.43 -9.36 3.95
CA LEU A 58 -2.83 -8.56 5.10
C LEU A 58 -2.64 -9.28 6.44
N ARG A 59 -1.61 -10.13 6.53
CA ARG A 59 -1.26 -10.87 7.73
C ARG A 59 -0.32 -10.05 8.61
N VAL A 60 -0.92 -9.38 9.60
CA VAL A 60 -0.23 -8.49 10.54
C VAL A 60 0.73 -9.29 11.43
N GLY A 61 2.01 -8.93 11.42
CA GLY A 61 3.10 -9.62 12.11
C GLY A 61 3.29 -9.25 13.58
N TRP A 62 2.20 -8.99 14.29
CA TRP A 62 2.21 -8.58 15.70
C TRP A 62 3.22 -7.47 16.00
N ASN A 63 3.73 -7.40 17.23
CA ASN A 63 4.75 -6.45 17.64
C ASN A 63 6.05 -6.53 16.81
N ARG A 64 6.36 -7.66 16.18
CA ARG A 64 7.61 -7.84 15.43
C ARG A 64 7.65 -6.98 14.17
N GLN A 65 6.54 -6.93 13.43
CA GLN A 65 6.38 -6.07 12.26
C GLN A 65 6.63 -4.59 12.62
N PHE A 66 5.93 -4.09 13.64
CA PHE A 66 6.00 -2.67 14.00
C PHE A 66 7.32 -2.29 14.67
N LEU A 67 7.95 -3.21 15.41
CA LEU A 67 9.30 -3.00 15.92
C LEU A 67 10.29 -2.85 14.76
N MET A 68 10.27 -3.76 13.78
CA MET A 68 11.08 -3.64 12.56
C MET A 68 10.82 -2.30 11.87
N MET A 69 9.54 -1.94 11.67
CA MET A 69 9.20 -0.68 11.02
C MET A 69 9.79 0.55 11.70
N LYS A 70 9.76 0.56 13.04
CA LYS A 70 10.33 1.64 13.84
C LYS A 70 11.86 1.72 13.70
N GLU A 71 12.55 0.59 13.84
CA GLU A 71 14.02 0.53 13.79
C GLU A 71 14.57 0.93 12.42
N PHE A 72 13.82 0.66 11.34
CA PHE A 72 14.28 0.93 9.96
C PHE A 72 13.60 2.12 9.28
N GLY A 73 12.94 2.99 10.05
CA GLY A 73 12.49 4.29 9.58
C GLY A 73 11.28 4.27 8.63
N PHE A 74 10.50 3.18 8.63
CA PHE A 74 9.17 3.24 8.02
C PHE A 74 8.28 4.20 8.81
N VAL A 75 7.34 4.84 8.14
CA VAL A 75 6.50 5.89 8.73
C VAL A 75 5.07 5.41 8.94
N TYR A 76 4.58 4.53 8.08
CA TYR A 76 3.23 4.01 8.20
C TYR A 76 3.08 2.57 7.71
N ASP A 77 2.15 1.86 8.34
CA ASP A 77 1.61 0.59 7.89
C ASP A 77 0.22 0.81 7.26
N SER A 78 -0.17 -0.08 6.35
CA SER A 78 -1.50 -0.14 5.77
C SER A 78 -1.87 -1.61 5.56
N SER A 79 -1.84 -2.36 6.65
CA SER A 79 -2.10 -3.79 6.68
C SER A 79 -3.28 -4.15 7.57
N ILE A 80 -3.59 -3.33 8.59
CA ILE A 80 -4.61 -3.66 9.57
C ILE A 80 -5.99 -3.45 8.95
N VAL A 81 -6.74 -4.55 8.81
CA VAL A 81 -8.14 -4.53 8.40
C VAL A 81 -9.03 -4.23 9.59
N VAL A 82 -9.84 -3.18 9.51
CA VAL A 82 -10.79 -2.86 10.58
C VAL A 82 -12.15 -3.50 10.28
N PRO A 83 -12.86 -4.03 11.30
CA PRO A 83 -14.23 -4.48 11.13
C PRO A 83 -15.10 -3.40 10.48
N PHE A 84 -16.14 -3.83 9.75
CA PHE A 84 -17.05 -2.88 9.12
C PHE A 84 -17.69 -1.95 10.16
N SER A 85 -17.52 -0.64 9.98
CA SER A 85 -18.10 0.38 10.83
C SER A 85 -18.69 1.53 10.02
N ASN A 86 -19.72 2.18 10.59
CA ASN A 86 -20.24 3.44 10.11
C ASN A 86 -20.43 4.38 11.32
N PRO A 87 -19.61 5.44 11.48
CA PRO A 87 -18.64 5.95 10.50
C PRO A 87 -17.38 5.07 10.34
N PRO A 88 -16.66 5.16 9.20
CA PRO A 88 -15.35 4.53 9.01
C PRO A 88 -14.26 5.13 9.92
N LEU A 89 -13.16 4.40 10.12
CA LEU A 89 -12.04 4.84 10.94
C LEU A 89 -11.05 5.73 10.17
N TRP A 90 -10.61 6.80 10.82
CA TRP A 90 -9.46 7.60 10.39
C TRP A 90 -8.14 6.87 10.71
N PRO A 91 -7.05 7.15 9.96
CA PRO A 91 -5.70 6.77 10.35
C PRO A 91 -5.34 7.25 11.76
N TYR A 92 -4.56 6.43 12.47
CA TYR A 92 -4.20 6.67 13.86
C TYR A 92 -2.73 6.38 14.10
N SER A 93 -2.12 7.07 15.07
CA SER A 93 -0.75 6.76 15.49
C SER A 93 -0.74 5.49 16.33
N LEU A 94 0.35 4.73 16.25
CA LEU A 94 0.58 3.53 17.06
C LEU A 94 1.27 3.86 18.38
N GLU A 95 1.24 5.11 18.81
CA GLU A 95 1.71 5.55 20.12
C GLU A 95 0.80 5.06 21.25
N TYR A 96 -0.49 4.87 20.95
CA TYR A 96 -1.50 4.44 21.89
C TYR A 96 -2.15 3.13 21.42
N ARG A 97 -3.00 2.58 22.28
CA ARG A 97 -3.81 1.39 21.96
C ARG A 97 -4.66 1.65 20.71
N ILE A 98 -4.73 0.67 19.82
CA ILE A 98 -5.55 0.74 18.60
C ILE A 98 -7.05 0.99 18.94
N PRO A 99 -7.78 1.78 18.13
CA PRO A 99 -9.14 2.21 18.45
C PRO A 99 -10.24 1.27 17.91
N HIS A 100 -9.93 -0.01 17.68
CA HIS A 100 -10.89 -1.01 17.20
C HIS A 100 -10.54 -2.42 17.68
N ASN A 101 -11.51 -3.33 17.55
CA ASN A 101 -11.26 -4.74 17.79
C ASN A 101 -10.40 -5.31 16.65
N CYS A 102 -9.35 -6.05 17.00
CA CYS A 102 -8.50 -6.74 16.03
C CYS A 102 -8.85 -8.22 15.89
N SER A 103 -9.37 -8.84 16.96
CA SER A 103 -9.65 -10.27 17.02
C SER A 103 -10.76 -10.73 16.07
N GLU A 104 -11.69 -9.84 15.72
CA GLU A 104 -12.80 -10.15 14.80
C GLU A 104 -12.36 -10.56 13.39
N ASN A 105 -11.15 -10.17 12.98
CA ASN A 105 -10.59 -10.48 11.67
C ASN A 105 -9.45 -11.52 11.76
N ASP A 106 -9.29 -12.21 12.89
CA ASP A 106 -8.19 -13.17 13.13
C ASP A 106 -6.79 -12.57 12.85
N GLN A 107 -6.65 -11.27 13.14
CA GLN A 107 -5.39 -10.54 12.97
C GLN A 107 -4.64 -10.45 14.29
N LEU A 108 -3.32 -10.48 14.21
CA LEU A 108 -2.44 -10.33 15.37
C LEU A 108 -1.89 -8.90 15.43
N CYS A 109 -2.71 -7.94 15.89
CA CYS A 109 -2.37 -6.52 15.95
C CYS A 109 -1.33 -6.15 17.01
N PRO A 110 -0.63 -5.00 16.87
CA PRO A 110 0.36 -4.56 17.85
C PRO A 110 -0.27 -4.29 19.22
N THR A 111 0.42 -4.68 20.28
CA THR A 111 -0.02 -4.45 21.68
C THR A 111 0.90 -3.49 22.44
N ARG A 112 2.04 -3.12 21.85
CA ARG A 112 3.00 -2.15 22.40
C ARG A 112 2.88 -0.80 21.69
N SER A 113 3.46 0.22 22.30
CA SER A 113 3.54 1.57 21.76
C SER A 113 4.72 1.71 20.78
N TYR A 114 4.45 2.28 19.62
CA TYR A 114 5.41 2.63 18.58
C TYR A 114 5.24 4.11 18.19
N PRO A 115 5.73 5.05 19.03
CA PRO A 115 5.63 6.48 18.75
C PRO A 115 6.25 6.83 17.39
N GLY A 116 5.57 7.69 16.63
CA GLY A 116 5.98 8.10 15.29
C GLY A 116 5.47 7.23 14.15
N LEU A 117 5.09 5.97 14.41
CA LEU A 117 4.42 5.10 13.43
C LEU A 117 2.93 5.39 13.34
N TRP A 118 2.39 5.21 12.14
CA TRP A 118 0.98 5.39 11.84
C TRP A 118 0.40 4.15 11.19
N GLU A 119 -0.85 3.83 11.54
CA GLU A 119 -1.66 2.88 10.78
C GLU A 119 -2.60 3.65 9.86
N LEU A 120 -2.61 3.30 8.58
CA LEU A 120 -3.65 3.68 7.63
C LEU A 120 -4.59 2.48 7.47
N PRO A 121 -5.64 2.39 8.33
CA PRO A 121 -6.45 1.19 8.45
C PRO A 121 -7.21 0.93 7.15
N ILE A 122 -7.33 -0.35 6.82
CA ILE A 122 -8.15 -0.80 5.71
C ILE A 122 -9.59 -0.93 6.21
N ASN A 123 -10.37 0.13 5.97
CA ASN A 123 -11.81 0.13 6.19
C ASN A 123 -12.48 -0.85 5.21
N GLN A 124 -13.12 -1.88 5.74
CA GLN A 124 -13.89 -2.82 4.92
C GLN A 124 -14.98 -2.10 4.10
N LEU A 125 -15.17 -2.58 2.88
CA LEU A 125 -16.23 -2.16 1.98
C LEU A 125 -17.51 -2.93 2.29
N LYS A 126 -18.66 -2.29 2.14
CA LYS A 126 -19.98 -2.95 2.17
C LYS A 126 -20.36 -3.37 0.76
N ALA A 127 -20.57 -4.68 0.56
CA ALA A 127 -21.06 -5.29 -0.67
C ALA A 127 -22.37 -6.03 -0.37
N ASN A 128 -23.50 -5.34 -0.50
CA ASN A 128 -24.81 -5.83 -0.07
C ASN A 128 -24.77 -6.30 1.40
N ASN A 129 -25.09 -7.57 1.68
CA ASN A 129 -25.07 -8.11 3.04
C ASN A 129 -23.66 -8.45 3.54
N TYR A 130 -22.67 -8.52 2.66
CA TYR A 130 -21.30 -8.90 3.00
C TYR A 130 -20.39 -7.69 3.14
N SER A 131 -19.26 -7.89 3.81
CA SER A 131 -18.12 -6.98 3.77
C SER A 131 -16.93 -7.62 3.05
N CYS A 132 -16.05 -6.79 2.51
CA CYS A 132 -14.86 -7.23 1.78
C CYS A 132 -13.74 -6.21 1.98
N VAL A 133 -12.50 -6.64 1.76
CA VAL A 133 -11.30 -5.85 2.09
C VAL A 133 -10.75 -5.15 0.86
N THR A 134 -10.61 -5.89 -0.23
CA THR A 134 -10.25 -5.35 -1.55
C THR A 134 -11.44 -5.47 -2.50
N ILE A 135 -11.50 -4.60 -3.50
CA ILE A 135 -12.65 -4.58 -4.42
C ILE A 135 -12.73 -5.86 -5.24
N ASP A 136 -11.58 -6.46 -5.56
CA ASP A 136 -11.49 -7.74 -6.26
C ASP A 136 -11.87 -8.95 -5.38
N SER A 137 -11.95 -8.79 -4.05
CA SER A 137 -12.41 -9.82 -3.11
C SER A 137 -13.91 -9.73 -2.78
N CYS A 138 -14.61 -8.70 -3.28
CA CYS A 138 -16.01 -8.49 -2.97
C CYS A 138 -16.91 -9.50 -3.69
N PRO A 139 -17.84 -10.16 -2.98
CA PRO A 139 -18.74 -11.13 -3.59
C PRO A 139 -19.77 -10.44 -4.50
N ASN A 140 -20.27 -11.19 -5.49
CA ASN A 140 -21.39 -10.79 -6.37
C ASN A 140 -21.14 -9.51 -7.19
N ILE A 141 -19.88 -9.21 -7.54
CA ILE A 141 -19.53 -8.15 -8.48
C ILE A 141 -19.34 -8.76 -9.86
N VAL A 142 -20.43 -8.82 -10.64
CA VAL A 142 -20.46 -9.51 -11.93
C VAL A 142 -20.60 -8.56 -13.12
N SER A 143 -21.04 -7.31 -12.89
CA SER A 143 -21.22 -6.31 -13.94
C SER A 143 -20.48 -4.99 -13.64
N PRO A 144 -20.14 -4.20 -14.67
CA PRO A 144 -19.62 -2.84 -14.48
C PRO A 144 -20.57 -1.92 -13.67
N ASN A 145 -21.88 -2.17 -13.73
CA ASN A 145 -22.84 -1.43 -12.92
C ASN A 145 -22.71 -1.77 -11.42
N ASP A 146 -22.44 -3.03 -11.08
CA ASP A 146 -22.21 -3.46 -9.69
C ASP A 146 -20.95 -2.83 -9.13
N VAL A 147 -19.88 -2.77 -9.94
CA VAL A 147 -18.63 -2.06 -9.60
C VAL A 147 -18.92 -0.60 -9.26
N TYR A 148 -19.60 0.10 -10.15
CA TYR A 148 -19.93 1.52 -9.94
C TYR A 148 -20.80 1.73 -8.69
N LYS A 149 -21.83 0.89 -8.49
CA LYS A 149 -22.70 0.95 -7.31
C LYS A 149 -21.93 0.68 -6.03
N LEU A 150 -21.06 -0.33 -5.99
CA LEU A 150 -20.21 -0.66 -4.86
C LEU A 150 -19.31 0.51 -4.47
N LEU A 151 -18.62 1.08 -5.46
CA LEU A 151 -17.71 2.21 -5.27
C LEU A 151 -18.46 3.45 -4.77
N MET A 152 -19.58 3.80 -5.41
CA MET A 152 -20.37 4.98 -5.04
C MET A 152 -21.03 4.82 -3.67
N HIS A 153 -21.54 3.63 -3.33
CA HIS A 153 -22.10 3.34 -2.02
C HIS A 153 -21.07 3.55 -0.91
N ASN A 154 -19.87 2.99 -1.07
CA ASN A 154 -18.81 3.13 -0.08
C ASN A 154 -18.20 4.54 -0.05
N PHE A 155 -18.07 5.21 -1.20
CA PHE A 155 -17.69 6.62 -1.24
C PHE A 155 -18.68 7.49 -0.43
N LYS A 156 -19.99 7.33 -0.66
CA LYS A 156 -21.02 8.08 0.08
C LYS A 156 -20.99 7.81 1.58
N ARG A 157 -20.72 6.56 2.00
CA ARG A 157 -20.52 6.23 3.42
C ARG A 157 -19.41 7.07 4.05
N HIS A 158 -18.28 7.25 3.38
CA HIS A 158 -17.19 8.09 3.88
C HIS A 158 -17.55 9.59 3.78
N TYR A 159 -18.01 10.02 2.60
CA TYR A 159 -18.24 11.42 2.26
C TYR A 159 -19.36 12.08 3.06
N LEU A 160 -20.45 11.35 3.35
CA LEU A 160 -21.63 11.84 4.09
C LEU A 160 -21.55 11.60 5.60
N SER A 161 -20.49 10.98 6.11
CA SER A 161 -20.27 10.78 7.54
C SER A 161 -19.08 11.62 8.04
N ASN A 162 -18.02 10.99 8.54
CA ASN A 162 -16.86 11.66 9.15
C ASN A 162 -15.72 11.96 8.17
N ARG A 163 -15.90 11.70 6.86
CA ARG A 163 -14.92 11.93 5.80
C ARG A 163 -13.56 11.25 6.00
N ALA A 164 -13.53 10.13 6.75
CA ALA A 164 -12.34 9.28 6.83
C ALA A 164 -11.85 8.91 5.42
N PRO A 165 -10.53 8.80 5.18
CA PRO A 165 -9.98 8.49 3.86
C PRO A 165 -10.63 7.23 3.26
N PHE A 166 -11.17 7.35 2.05
CA PHE A 166 -11.75 6.21 1.33
C PHE A 166 -10.66 5.43 0.60
N GLY A 167 -10.26 4.30 1.17
CA GLY A 167 -9.22 3.42 0.64
C GLY A 167 -9.69 2.63 -0.58
N LEU A 168 -8.98 2.77 -1.70
CA LEU A 168 -9.24 2.05 -2.94
C LEU A 168 -8.14 1.00 -3.18
N PHE A 169 -8.40 -0.25 -2.79
CA PHE A 169 -7.42 -1.34 -2.86
C PHE A 169 -7.80 -2.38 -3.92
N PHE A 170 -6.89 -2.61 -4.86
CA PHE A 170 -7.07 -3.49 -6.02
C PHE A 170 -5.79 -4.26 -6.34
N HIS A 171 -5.95 -5.43 -6.94
CA HIS A 171 -4.90 -6.07 -7.72
C HIS A 171 -4.97 -5.66 -9.20
N ALA A 172 -3.82 -5.42 -9.84
CA ALA A 172 -3.77 -5.00 -11.25
C ALA A 172 -4.48 -5.98 -12.20
N ARG A 173 -4.55 -7.27 -11.85
CA ARG A 173 -5.30 -8.29 -12.60
C ARG A 173 -6.78 -7.95 -12.75
N TRP A 174 -7.38 -7.28 -11.77
CA TRP A 174 -8.79 -6.91 -11.78
C TRP A 174 -9.14 -5.98 -12.95
N PHE A 175 -8.22 -5.08 -13.31
CA PHE A 175 -8.36 -4.17 -14.46
C PHE A 175 -8.12 -4.83 -15.83
N LYS A 176 -7.83 -6.14 -15.89
CA LYS A 176 -7.83 -6.88 -17.16
C LYS A 176 -9.23 -7.00 -17.75
N ASN A 177 -10.28 -6.84 -16.94
CA ASN A 177 -11.65 -6.69 -17.43
C ASN A 177 -11.85 -5.22 -17.87
N PRO A 178 -12.01 -4.94 -19.18
CA PRO A 178 -12.15 -3.57 -19.68
C PRO A 178 -13.42 -2.88 -19.16
N ASP A 179 -14.51 -3.62 -18.95
CA ASP A 179 -15.76 -3.08 -18.43
C ASP A 179 -15.60 -2.55 -17.01
N PHE A 180 -14.83 -3.26 -16.18
CA PHE A 180 -14.54 -2.84 -14.81
C PHE A 180 -13.66 -1.59 -14.78
N LEU A 181 -12.70 -1.47 -15.72
CA LEU A 181 -11.91 -0.25 -15.87
C LEU A 181 -12.78 0.94 -16.28
N ILE A 182 -13.70 0.77 -17.23
CA ILE A 182 -14.64 1.82 -17.66
C ILE A 182 -15.54 2.25 -16.49
N ALA A 183 -16.08 1.30 -15.73
CA ALA A 183 -16.88 1.59 -14.54
C ALA A 183 -16.10 2.37 -13.48
N PHE A 184 -14.85 1.98 -13.22
CA PHE A 184 -13.97 2.69 -12.30
C PHE A 184 -13.65 4.11 -12.79
N GLN A 185 -13.36 4.29 -14.08
CA GLN A 185 -13.15 5.62 -14.66
C GLN A 185 -14.38 6.51 -14.55
N LYS A 186 -15.58 5.94 -14.77
CA LYS A 186 -16.86 6.65 -14.57
C LYS A 186 -17.00 7.11 -13.12
N PHE A 187 -16.76 6.22 -12.16
CA PHE A 187 -16.77 6.55 -10.74
C PHE A 187 -15.80 7.70 -10.41
N VAL A 188 -14.54 7.60 -10.85
CA VAL A 188 -13.51 8.63 -10.62
C VAL A 188 -13.95 9.99 -11.20
N LYS A 189 -14.45 10.01 -12.43
CA LYS A 189 -14.93 11.23 -13.07
C LYS A 189 -16.03 11.89 -12.26
N GLU A 190 -17.03 11.12 -11.83
CA GLU A 190 -18.20 11.64 -11.12
C GLU A 190 -17.86 12.16 -9.71
N VAL A 191 -17.04 11.43 -8.94
CA VAL A 191 -16.68 11.92 -7.60
C VAL A 191 -15.80 13.17 -7.66
N LEU A 192 -14.99 13.32 -8.72
CA LEU A 192 -14.19 14.53 -8.98
C LEU A 192 -15.02 15.75 -9.43
N GLU A 193 -16.32 15.59 -9.71
CA GLU A 193 -17.21 16.74 -9.88
C GLU A 193 -17.45 17.47 -8.54
N ASN A 194 -17.16 16.83 -7.41
CA ASN A 194 -17.18 17.46 -6.09
C ASN A 194 -15.85 18.20 -5.86
N PRO A 195 -15.87 19.53 -5.64
CA PRO A 195 -14.64 20.34 -5.54
C PRO A 195 -13.81 20.07 -4.26
N ASP A 196 -14.38 19.34 -3.31
CA ASP A 196 -13.78 18.98 -2.02
C ASP A 196 -13.29 17.52 -1.98
N VAL A 197 -13.22 16.84 -3.12
CA VAL A 197 -12.70 15.47 -3.25
C VAL A 197 -11.33 15.44 -3.91
N TRP A 198 -10.38 14.74 -3.29
CA TRP A 198 -8.99 14.66 -3.75
C TRP A 198 -8.51 13.21 -3.84
N PHE A 199 -7.90 12.84 -4.97
CA PHE A 199 -7.16 11.58 -5.10
C PHE A 199 -5.70 11.81 -4.75
N VAL A 200 -5.29 11.27 -3.60
CA VAL A 200 -3.96 11.45 -3.05
C VAL A 200 -3.29 10.12 -2.75
N THR A 201 -1.96 10.14 -2.63
CA THR A 201 -1.21 8.97 -2.13
C THR A 201 -1.40 8.81 -0.62
N ASN A 202 -1.18 7.61 -0.09
CA ASN A 202 -1.18 7.33 1.35
C ASN A 202 -0.30 8.32 2.14
N TRP A 203 0.90 8.62 1.62
CA TRP A 203 1.78 9.62 2.21
C TRP A 203 1.16 11.02 2.26
N GLN A 204 0.54 11.47 1.17
CA GLN A 204 -0.10 12.78 1.12
C GLN A 204 -1.30 12.87 2.07
N ALA A 205 -2.11 11.82 2.15
CA ALA A 205 -3.18 11.73 3.14
C ALA A 205 -2.62 11.86 4.56
N LEU A 206 -1.56 11.11 4.88
CA LEU A 206 -0.91 11.17 6.19
C LEU A 206 -0.31 12.55 6.50
N GLN A 207 0.28 13.23 5.51
CA GLN A 207 0.78 14.59 5.67
C GLN A 207 -0.34 15.57 6.02
N TRP A 208 -1.51 15.44 5.39
CA TRP A 208 -2.68 16.24 5.75
C TRP A 208 -3.20 15.88 7.14
N ILE A 209 -3.25 14.60 7.50
CA ILE A 209 -3.72 14.15 8.83
C ILE A 209 -2.83 14.70 9.96
N LYS A 210 -1.50 14.70 9.75
CA LYS A 210 -0.54 15.27 10.71
C LYS A 210 -0.61 16.80 10.81
N HIS A 211 -1.07 17.47 9.75
CA HIS A 211 -1.11 18.93 9.65
C HIS A 211 -2.41 19.35 8.96
N ALA A 212 -3.54 19.12 9.65
CA ALA A 212 -4.87 19.32 9.07
C ALA A 212 -5.04 20.73 8.50
N ARG A 213 -5.53 20.79 7.26
CA ARG A 213 -5.81 22.02 6.51
C ARG A 213 -7.26 22.05 6.08
N THR A 214 -7.86 23.24 6.14
CA THR A 214 -9.19 23.49 5.56
C THR A 214 -9.13 23.41 4.04
N LEU A 215 -10.29 23.24 3.38
CA LEU A 215 -10.37 23.14 1.92
C LEU A 215 -9.72 24.32 1.19
N ASN A 216 -9.90 25.54 1.72
CA ASN A 216 -9.34 26.76 1.14
C ASN A 216 -7.80 26.80 1.19
N GLU A 217 -7.19 26.13 2.17
CA GLU A 217 -5.74 26.06 2.33
C GLU A 217 -5.10 24.94 1.48
N LEU A 218 -5.88 24.00 0.94
CA LEU A 218 -5.35 22.85 0.21
C LEU A 218 -4.64 23.25 -1.09
N ASN A 219 -5.09 24.32 -1.75
CA ASN A 219 -4.45 24.82 -2.97
C ASN A 219 -3.00 25.29 -2.74
N SER A 220 -2.67 25.74 -1.52
CA SER A 220 -1.32 26.15 -1.14
C SER A 220 -0.59 25.10 -0.30
N PHE A 221 -1.21 23.95 -0.02
CA PHE A 221 -0.63 22.90 0.81
C PHE A 221 0.54 22.20 0.12
N GLU A 222 1.76 22.58 0.49
CA GLU A 222 3.02 22.11 -0.11
C GLU A 222 3.10 20.58 -0.32
N PRO A 223 2.74 19.71 0.65
CA PRO A 223 2.81 18.25 0.46
C PRO A 223 1.94 17.72 -0.68
N TRP A 224 0.90 18.46 -1.09
CA TRP A 224 0.00 18.07 -2.17
C TRP A 224 0.36 18.70 -3.52
N LYS A 225 1.27 19.68 -3.55
CA LYS A 225 1.74 20.27 -4.81
C LYS A 225 2.46 19.24 -5.68
N CYS A 226 2.25 19.33 -6.99
CA CYS A 226 2.84 18.42 -7.99
C CYS A 226 4.33 18.69 -8.27
N VAL A 227 5.01 19.54 -7.50
CA VAL A 227 6.41 19.93 -7.74
C VAL A 227 7.32 18.75 -7.39
N ARG A 228 7.82 18.06 -8.40
CA ARG A 228 8.81 16.98 -8.24
C ARG A 228 10.17 17.46 -8.70
N LYS A 229 11.08 17.67 -7.74
CA LYS A 229 12.51 17.80 -8.03
C LYS A 229 13.06 16.39 -8.25
N ILE A 230 13.14 15.97 -9.51
CA ILE A 230 13.69 14.66 -9.91
C ILE A 230 15.10 14.91 -10.44
N ALA A 231 16.11 14.31 -9.81
CA ALA A 231 17.48 14.43 -10.29
C ALA A 231 17.64 13.74 -11.65
N LYS A 232 18.64 14.14 -12.44
CA LYS A 232 18.88 13.51 -13.76
C LYS A 232 19.09 11.99 -13.63
N SER A 233 19.75 11.54 -12.56
CA SER A 233 20.00 10.13 -12.22
C SER A 233 18.75 9.35 -11.80
N GLU A 234 17.69 10.04 -11.35
CA GLU A 234 16.42 9.45 -10.92
C GLU A 234 15.41 9.35 -12.07
N ARG A 235 15.71 9.97 -13.22
CA ARG A 235 14.83 9.90 -14.39
C ARG A 235 14.92 8.51 -15.02
N ALA A 236 13.76 7.93 -15.31
CA ALA A 236 13.67 6.73 -16.10
C ALA A 236 14.34 6.95 -17.47
N CYS A 237 15.11 5.97 -17.89
CA CYS A 237 15.72 5.89 -19.21
C CYS A 237 14.68 5.57 -20.29
N ASN A 238 14.96 5.97 -21.54
CA ASN A 238 14.07 5.67 -22.68
C ASN A 238 14.14 4.20 -23.12
N SER A 239 15.28 3.55 -22.90
CA SER A 239 15.54 2.17 -23.31
C SER A 239 16.09 1.38 -22.11
N PRO A 240 15.22 0.69 -21.34
CA PRO A 240 15.65 -0.08 -20.19
C PRO A 240 16.40 -1.36 -20.60
N ASN A 241 17.32 -1.80 -19.76
CA ASN A 241 17.98 -3.09 -19.91
C ASN A 241 17.00 -4.21 -19.54
N THR A 242 17.01 -5.30 -20.32
CA THR A 242 16.33 -6.56 -19.99
C THR A 242 17.37 -7.58 -19.56
N CYS A 243 17.57 -7.70 -18.26
CA CYS A 243 18.61 -8.52 -17.67
C CYS A 243 18.12 -9.96 -17.49
N LYS A 244 18.65 -10.89 -18.28
CA LYS A 244 18.46 -12.33 -18.07
C LYS A 244 19.51 -12.79 -17.06
N VAL A 245 19.09 -13.08 -15.83
CA VAL A 245 19.97 -13.40 -14.71
C VAL A 245 19.52 -14.67 -13.99
N TYR A 246 20.47 -15.53 -13.64
CA TYR A 246 20.17 -16.79 -12.97
C TYR A 246 19.73 -16.55 -11.51
N SER A 247 18.65 -17.20 -11.10
CA SER A 247 18.21 -17.23 -9.70
C SER A 247 18.60 -18.55 -9.05
N ARG A 248 19.44 -18.49 -8.01
CA ARG A 248 19.78 -19.67 -7.19
C ARG A 248 18.55 -20.26 -6.49
N VAL A 249 17.58 -19.42 -6.13
CA VAL A 249 16.38 -19.81 -5.39
C VAL A 249 15.40 -20.57 -6.28
N PHE A 250 15.19 -20.10 -7.52
CA PHE A 250 14.30 -20.77 -8.46
C PHE A 250 15.01 -21.79 -9.35
N GLN A 251 16.34 -21.89 -9.23
CA GLN A 251 17.20 -22.74 -10.07
C GLN A 251 17.02 -22.53 -11.58
N GLN A 252 16.61 -21.32 -11.99
CA GLN A 252 16.32 -20.98 -13.37
C GLN A 252 16.64 -19.51 -13.65
N ASP A 253 16.70 -19.16 -14.93
CA ASP A 253 16.82 -17.78 -15.37
C ASP A 253 15.55 -16.96 -15.08
N ARG A 254 15.75 -15.74 -14.62
CA ARG A 254 14.71 -14.72 -14.40
C ARG A 254 15.07 -13.45 -15.16
N TYR A 255 14.05 -12.67 -15.48
CA TYR A 255 14.19 -11.41 -16.20
C TYR A 255 13.95 -10.25 -15.25
N LEU A 256 14.86 -9.26 -15.26
CA LEU A 256 14.74 -8.00 -14.55
C LEU A 256 14.85 -6.86 -15.54
N THR A 257 13.83 -6.00 -15.61
CA THR A 257 13.86 -4.78 -16.44
C THR A 257 14.27 -3.60 -15.57
N THR A 258 15.36 -2.91 -15.94
CA THR A 258 15.88 -1.79 -15.16
C THR A 258 16.69 -0.81 -16.02
N CYS A 259 16.73 0.46 -15.63
CA CYS A 259 17.64 1.45 -16.21
C CYS A 259 19.06 1.40 -15.61
N ALA A 260 19.23 0.67 -14.49
CA ALA A 260 20.54 0.43 -13.91
C ALA A 260 21.30 -0.64 -14.70
N LYS A 261 22.60 -0.78 -14.41
CA LYS A 261 23.40 -1.90 -14.91
C LYS A 261 22.81 -3.22 -14.43
N CYS A 262 22.78 -4.22 -15.30
CA CYS A 262 22.31 -5.56 -14.95
C CYS A 262 23.14 -6.15 -13.79
N PRO A 263 22.48 -6.76 -12.78
CA PRO A 263 23.18 -7.46 -11.71
C PRO A 263 23.80 -8.77 -12.22
N ALA A 264 24.73 -9.34 -11.46
CA ALA A 264 25.37 -10.62 -11.80
C ALA A 264 24.44 -11.81 -11.55
N LYS A 265 23.58 -11.70 -10.53
CA LYS A 265 22.57 -12.69 -10.15
C LYS A 265 21.22 -12.05 -9.95
N TYR A 266 20.17 -12.87 -9.94
CA TYR A 266 18.82 -12.38 -9.67
C TYR A 266 18.74 -11.82 -8.24
N PRO A 267 18.41 -10.53 -8.05
CA PRO A 267 18.29 -9.94 -6.73
C PRO A 267 17.20 -10.63 -5.91
N TRP A 268 17.52 -10.99 -4.67
CA TRP A 268 16.61 -11.70 -3.77
C TRP A 268 16.91 -11.38 -2.31
N ILE A 269 16.14 -11.97 -1.39
CA ILE A 269 16.38 -11.91 0.05
C ILE A 269 17.83 -12.33 0.36
N ARG A 270 18.52 -11.50 1.15
CA ARG A 270 19.96 -11.64 1.50
C ARG A 270 20.92 -11.60 0.31
N ASN A 271 20.45 -11.18 -0.87
CA ASN A 271 21.26 -10.86 -2.06
C ASN A 271 20.55 -9.75 -2.85
N GLU A 272 20.12 -8.69 -2.16
CA GLU A 272 19.28 -7.63 -2.70
C GLU A 272 19.98 -6.81 -3.78
N PHE A 273 21.32 -6.87 -3.86
CA PHE A 273 22.11 -6.19 -4.89
C PHE A 273 22.50 -7.11 -6.05
N GLY A 274 22.23 -8.41 -5.97
CA GLY A 274 22.51 -9.39 -7.01
C GLY A 274 24.00 -9.54 -7.32
N LEU A 275 24.85 -9.55 -6.29
CA LEU A 275 26.31 -9.58 -6.41
C LEU A 275 26.87 -11.01 -6.37
N ASP A 276 26.27 -11.90 -5.57
CA ASP A 276 26.80 -13.25 -5.27
C ASP A 276 26.09 -14.39 -6.01
#